data_AF-A0A7W0S839-F1
#
_entry.id   AF-A0A7W0S839-F1
#
_cell.length_a   1.000
_cell.length_b   1.000
_cell.length_c   1.000
_cell.angle_alpha   90.00
_cell.angle_beta   90.00
_cell.angle_gamma   90.00
#
_symmetry.space_group_name_H-M   'P 1'
#
loop_
_entity.id
_entity.type
_entity.pdbx_description
1 polymer ?
#
loop_
_entity_poly.entity_id
_entity_poly.type
_entity_poly.pdbx_seq_one_letter_code
_entity_poly.pdbx_strand_id
1 'polypeptide(L)'
;GSAALMRGVGDGTLSVEDGNGRVVIVARGGVIGRFDSGSVTIQDRTPADSFDAKVWGAPRDRIVGDASERYFGTNVRFRLIGGEFRIVIVGRGIDVSVVGNGTVILRGDGKAPGVFSFEGEDCSSPRAKCRELPELPRTFSLGTDAGSPSRIVP
;
A
#
# COMPACT_ATOMS: atom_id res chain seq x y z
N GLY A 1 25.83 -1.54 -26.09
CA GLY A 1 24.77 -0.56 -25.80
C GLY A 1 23.74 -1.23 -24.94
N SER A 2 23.49 -0.73 -23.73
CA SER A 2 22.55 -1.32 -22.78
C SER A 2 21.12 -1.02 -23.20
N ALA A 3 20.33 -2.06 -23.45
CA ALA A 3 18.90 -1.94 -23.67
C ALA A 3 18.21 -1.67 -22.32
N ALA A 4 17.75 -0.44 -22.11
CA ALA A 4 16.72 -0.17 -21.11
C ALA A 4 15.46 -0.91 -21.57
N LEU A 5 15.03 -1.91 -20.80
CA LEU A 5 13.71 -2.51 -20.99
C LEU A 5 12.69 -1.39 -20.83
N MET A 6 12.02 -0.99 -21.91
CA MET A 6 10.81 -0.19 -21.83
C MET A 6 9.82 -1.01 -20.99
N ARG A 7 9.66 -0.63 -19.71
CA ARG A 7 8.52 -1.08 -18.91
C ARG A 7 7.28 -0.58 -19.66
N GLY A 8 6.58 -1.51 -20.32
CA GLY A 8 5.35 -1.22 -21.04
C GLY A 8 4.33 -0.58 -20.11
N VAL A 9 3.29 0.02 -20.69
CA VAL A 9 2.10 0.49 -19.97
C VAL A 9 1.49 -0.72 -19.24
N GLY A 10 1.82 -0.88 -17.97
CA GLY A 10 1.52 -2.08 -17.20
C GLY A 10 1.43 -1.78 -15.72
N ASP A 11 0.83 -2.70 -14.98
CA ASP A 11 0.72 -2.62 -13.53
C ASP A 11 2.11 -2.55 -12.89
N GLY A 12 2.24 -1.67 -11.90
CA GLY A 12 3.42 -1.58 -11.05
C GLY A 12 3.21 -2.36 -9.76
N THR A 13 4.31 -2.57 -9.03
CA THR A 13 4.27 -3.26 -7.74
C THR A 13 4.72 -2.35 -6.62
N LEU A 14 4.23 -2.61 -5.41
CA LEU A 14 4.78 -2.08 -4.16
C LEU A 14 4.85 -3.24 -3.16
N SER A 15 5.99 -3.42 -2.52
CA SER A 15 6.13 -4.15 -1.27
C SER A 15 6.46 -3.18 -0.14
N VAL A 16 5.85 -3.36 1.02
CA VAL A 16 6.24 -2.75 2.30
C VAL A 16 6.42 -3.90 3.28
N GLU A 17 7.54 -3.92 3.99
CA GLU A 17 7.90 -5.00 4.92
C GLU A 17 8.29 -4.40 6.27
N ASP A 18 7.69 -4.94 7.34
CA ASP A 18 7.93 -4.53 8.73
C ASP A 18 7.82 -3.00 8.93
N GLY A 19 6.81 -2.41 8.28
CA GLY A 19 6.58 -0.97 8.29
C GLY A 19 6.02 -0.47 9.62
N ASN A 20 6.60 0.62 10.14
CA ASN A 20 6.06 1.34 11.28
C ASN A 20 5.73 2.77 10.85
N GLY A 21 4.44 3.12 10.83
CA GLY A 21 4.00 4.45 10.39
C GLY A 21 2.66 4.44 9.66
N ARG A 22 2.63 5.12 8.51
CA ARG A 22 1.41 5.34 7.71
C ARG A 22 1.64 5.03 6.23
N VAL A 23 0.75 4.20 5.69
CA VAL A 23 0.70 3.83 4.27
C VAL A 23 -0.67 4.22 3.72
N VAL A 24 -0.69 5.02 2.65
CA VAL A 24 -1.90 5.35 1.90
C VAL A 24 -1.77 4.79 0.50
N ILE A 25 -2.78 4.07 0.03
CA ILE A 25 -2.84 3.51 -1.31
C ILE A 25 -4.11 4.03 -1.96
N VAL A 26 -3.97 4.59 -3.16
CA VAL A 26 -5.08 4.97 -4.04
C VAL A 26 -4.78 4.34 -5.39
N ALA A 27 -5.39 3.19 -5.67
CA ALA A 27 -5.03 2.41 -6.85
C ALA A 27 -6.20 1.55 -7.34
N ARG A 28 -6.09 1.15 -8.61
CA ARG A 28 -6.80 0.03 -9.20
C ARG A 28 -5.88 -1.18 -9.23
N GLY A 29 -6.37 -2.35 -8.84
CA GLY A 29 -5.59 -3.59 -8.89
C GLY A 29 -5.86 -4.52 -7.72
N GLY A 30 -4.81 -5.08 -7.12
CA GLY A 30 -4.90 -5.96 -5.97
C GLY A 30 -4.00 -5.52 -4.82
N VAL A 31 -4.50 -5.68 -3.59
CA VAL A 31 -3.77 -5.43 -2.35
C VAL A 31 -3.94 -6.60 -1.40
N ILE A 32 -2.82 -7.08 -0.87
CA ILE A 32 -2.79 -7.99 0.27
C ILE A 32 -1.99 -7.29 1.35
N GLY A 33 -2.48 -7.32 2.59
CA GLY A 33 -1.71 -6.75 3.68
C GLY A 33 -2.07 -7.30 5.05
N ARG A 34 -1.18 -7.01 5.99
CA ARG A 34 -1.34 -7.27 7.41
C ARG A 34 -0.69 -6.16 8.22
N PHE A 35 -1.09 -6.08 9.48
CA PHE A 35 -0.36 -5.31 10.48
C PHE A 35 -0.45 -5.99 11.84
N ASP A 36 0.62 -5.88 12.63
CA ASP A 36 0.68 -6.46 13.96
C ASP A 36 -0.21 -5.70 14.95
N SER A 37 -0.24 -4.37 14.85
CA SER A 37 -1.14 -3.51 15.64
C SER A 37 -1.44 -2.19 14.94
N GLY A 38 -2.68 -1.71 15.04
CA GLY A 38 -3.08 -0.43 14.45
C GLY A 38 -4.49 -0.42 13.87
N SER A 39 -4.66 0.26 12.74
CA SER A 39 -5.92 0.36 12.03
C SER A 39 -5.74 0.42 10.52
N VAL A 40 -6.75 -0.08 9.80
CA VAL A 40 -6.92 0.11 8.37
C VAL A 40 -8.30 0.71 8.08
N THR A 41 -8.34 1.73 7.24
CA THR A 41 -9.58 2.28 6.69
C THR A 41 -9.61 1.99 5.20
N ILE A 42 -10.66 1.31 4.75
CA ILE A 42 -10.85 0.88 3.36
C ILE A 42 -12.07 1.62 2.82
N GLN A 43 -11.87 2.32 1.71
CA GLN A 43 -12.94 2.91 0.91
C GLN A 43 -12.93 2.23 -0.45
N ASP A 44 -14.03 1.57 -0.77
CA ASP A 44 -14.31 1.11 -2.12
C ASP A 44 -14.80 2.30 -2.96
N ARG A 45 -14.13 2.55 -4.08
CA ARG A 45 -14.46 3.64 -5.02
C ARG A 45 -15.26 3.15 -6.23
N THR A 46 -15.43 1.84 -6.37
CA THR A 46 -16.26 1.22 -7.40
C THR A 46 -17.31 0.28 -6.79
N PRO A 47 -18.13 0.74 -5.81
CA PRO A 47 -19.04 -0.12 -5.05
C PRO A 47 -20.19 -0.77 -5.83
N ALA A 48 -20.29 -0.48 -7.14
CA ALA A 48 -21.24 -1.12 -8.04
C ALA A 48 -20.67 -2.35 -8.76
N ASP A 49 -19.39 -2.69 -8.52
CA ASP A 49 -18.77 -3.90 -9.04
C ASP A 49 -18.94 -5.10 -8.07
N SER A 50 -18.30 -6.23 -8.39
CA SER A 50 -18.36 -7.46 -7.60
C SER A 50 -17.13 -7.67 -6.69
N PHE A 51 -16.30 -6.65 -6.49
CA PHE A 51 -15.04 -6.73 -5.76
C PHE A 51 -15.21 -6.25 -4.31
N ASP A 52 -15.25 -7.20 -3.38
CA ASP A 52 -15.31 -6.88 -1.95
C ASP A 52 -13.95 -7.01 -1.26
N ALA A 53 -13.68 -6.11 -0.32
CA ALA A 53 -12.61 -6.29 0.65
C ALA A 53 -12.93 -7.46 1.60
N LYS A 54 -11.93 -8.32 1.84
CA LYS A 54 -11.98 -9.34 2.88
C LYS A 54 -11.01 -8.97 3.99
N VAL A 55 -11.49 -8.94 5.23
CA VAL A 55 -10.70 -8.55 6.41
C VAL A 55 -10.89 -9.58 7.52
N TRP A 56 -9.81 -9.91 8.22
CA TRP A 56 -9.77 -10.89 9.29
C TRP A 56 -9.01 -10.34 10.51
N GLY A 57 -9.32 -10.86 11.70
CA GLY A 57 -8.58 -10.57 12.93
C GLY A 57 -8.97 -9.26 13.64
N ALA A 58 -10.02 -8.57 13.17
CA ALA A 58 -10.50 -7.34 13.80
C ALA A 58 -12.03 -7.23 13.77
N PRO A 59 -12.64 -6.56 14.76
CA PRO A 59 -14.00 -6.05 14.63
C PRO A 59 -14.09 -5.01 13.50
N ARG A 60 -15.26 -4.95 12.86
CA ARG A 60 -15.59 -3.96 11.81
C ARG A 60 -16.36 -2.81 12.43
N ASP A 61 -15.82 -1.59 12.31
CA ASP A 61 -16.53 -0.35 12.58
C ASP A 61 -16.83 0.36 11.26
N ARG A 62 -18.11 0.49 10.93
CA ARG A 62 -18.52 1.24 9.73
C ARG A 62 -18.54 2.72 10.03
N ILE A 63 -17.77 3.51 9.26
CA ILE A 63 -17.85 4.97 9.32
C ILE A 63 -19.04 5.38 8.43
N VAL A 64 -20.06 5.99 9.04
CA VAL A 64 -21.27 6.44 8.32
C VAL A 64 -20.96 7.78 7.62
N GLY A 65 -20.94 7.77 6.29
CA GLY A 65 -20.77 8.98 5.46
C GLY A 65 -20.07 8.71 4.12
N ASP A 66 -18.99 7.92 4.13
CA ASP A 66 -18.03 7.89 3.01
C ASP A 66 -17.87 6.51 2.33
N ALA A 67 -18.83 5.60 2.50
CA ALA A 67 -18.70 4.18 2.11
C ALA A 67 -17.38 3.54 2.59
N SER A 68 -16.90 4.00 3.76
CA SER A 68 -15.62 3.61 4.32
C SER A 68 -15.79 2.67 5.50
N GLU A 69 -14.95 1.65 5.55
CA GLU A 69 -14.94 0.66 6.61
C GLU A 69 -13.62 0.75 7.37
N ARG A 70 -13.70 0.83 8.70
CA ARG A 70 -12.54 0.89 9.57
C ARG A 70 -12.43 -0.39 10.36
N TYR A 71 -11.23 -0.94 10.37
CA TYR A 71 -10.86 -2.11 11.15
C TYR A 71 -9.66 -1.73 12.02
N PHE A 72 -9.66 -2.17 13.27
CA PHE A 72 -8.60 -1.86 14.23
C PHE A 72 -8.36 -3.05 15.16
N GLY A 73 -7.16 -3.15 15.68
CA GLY A 73 -6.78 -4.25 16.59
C GLY A 73 -5.38 -4.75 16.31
N THR A 74 -5.19 -6.04 16.54
CA THR A 74 -3.91 -6.74 16.42
C THR A 74 -4.00 -7.90 15.44
N ASN A 75 -2.90 -8.20 14.74
CA ASN A 75 -2.81 -9.32 13.79
C ASN A 75 -3.92 -9.28 12.71
N VAL A 76 -4.21 -8.09 12.22
CA VAL A 76 -5.26 -7.85 11.22
C VAL A 76 -4.70 -8.18 9.85
N ARG A 77 -5.50 -8.89 9.04
CA ARG A 77 -5.17 -9.23 7.65
C ARG A 77 -6.26 -8.72 6.74
N PHE A 78 -5.91 -8.27 5.56
CA PHE A 78 -6.88 -7.84 4.57
C PHE A 78 -6.44 -8.20 3.15
N ARG A 79 -7.43 -8.40 2.27
CA ARG A 79 -7.24 -8.71 0.86
C ARG A 79 -8.31 -8.00 0.04
N LEU A 80 -7.87 -7.32 -1.02
CA LEU A 80 -8.71 -6.70 -2.04
C LEU A 80 -8.16 -7.13 -3.39
N ILE A 81 -9.01 -7.62 -4.29
CA ILE A 81 -8.61 -8.08 -5.63
C ILE A 81 -9.60 -7.51 -6.62
N GLY A 82 -9.15 -6.60 -7.47
CA GLY A 82 -10.00 -5.84 -8.38
C GLY A 82 -10.51 -4.54 -7.77
N GLY A 83 -11.25 -3.78 -8.58
CA GLY A 83 -11.84 -2.49 -8.19
C GLY A 83 -10.83 -1.35 -8.12
N GLU A 84 -11.34 -0.16 -7.79
CA GLU A 84 -10.52 0.98 -7.34
C GLU A 84 -10.78 1.21 -5.85
N PHE A 85 -9.71 1.39 -5.08
CA PHE A 85 -9.81 1.53 -3.64
C PHE A 85 -8.91 2.65 -3.12
N ARG A 86 -9.32 3.20 -1.98
CA ARG A 86 -8.46 3.97 -1.10
C ARG A 86 -8.27 3.24 0.22
N ILE A 87 -7.03 2.89 0.53
CA ILE A 87 -6.66 2.20 1.77
C ILE A 87 -5.74 3.12 2.58
N VAL A 88 -6.05 3.28 3.86
CA VAL A 88 -5.21 4.02 4.81
C VAL A 88 -4.86 3.09 5.97
N ILE A 89 -3.58 2.77 6.11
CA ILE A 89 -3.04 1.95 7.19
C ILE A 89 -2.25 2.87 8.12
N VAL A 90 -2.51 2.77 9.41
CA VAL A 90 -1.71 3.41 10.46
C VAL A 90 -1.43 2.36 11.51
N GLY A 91 -0.16 2.01 11.72
CA GLY A 91 0.18 0.90 12.59
C GLY A 91 1.66 0.54 12.64
N ARG A 92 1.91 -0.64 13.19
CA ARG A 92 3.23 -1.26 13.36
C ARG A 92 3.25 -2.66 12.77
N GLY A 93 4.43 -3.10 12.32
CA GLY A 93 4.61 -4.39 11.66
C GLY A 93 3.75 -4.51 10.40
N ILE A 94 3.72 -3.44 9.59
CA ILE A 94 2.93 -3.37 8.36
C ILE A 94 3.65 -4.16 7.27
N ASP A 95 3.00 -5.21 6.77
CA ASP A 95 3.44 -5.93 5.56
C ASP A 95 2.35 -5.79 4.51
N VAL A 96 2.68 -5.24 3.34
CA VAL A 96 1.72 -4.96 2.27
C VAL A 96 2.34 -5.25 0.91
N SER A 97 1.59 -5.94 0.07
CA SER A 97 1.89 -6.11 -1.35
C SER A 97 0.78 -5.51 -2.18
N VAL A 98 1.14 -4.67 -3.14
CA VAL A 98 0.22 -4.04 -4.09
C VAL A 98 0.67 -4.38 -5.51
N VAL A 99 -0.29 -4.71 -6.36
CA VAL A 99 -0.11 -4.80 -7.81
C VAL A 99 -1.19 -3.97 -8.46
N GLY A 100 -0.83 -3.02 -9.33
CA GLY A 100 -1.82 -2.21 -10.01
C GLY A 100 -1.30 -0.89 -10.53
N ASN A 101 -2.21 0.05 -10.73
CA ASN A 101 -1.91 1.40 -11.19
C ASN A 101 -2.54 2.44 -10.25
N GLY A 102 -1.78 3.48 -9.90
CA GLY A 102 -2.27 4.55 -9.03
C GLY A 102 -1.15 5.29 -8.31
N THR A 103 -1.42 5.67 -7.07
CA THR A 103 -0.53 6.47 -6.23
C THR A 103 -0.47 5.91 -4.82
N VAL A 104 0.71 5.97 -4.21
CA VAL A 104 0.91 5.59 -2.82
C VAL A 104 1.63 6.70 -2.06
N ILE A 105 1.27 6.86 -0.79
CA ILE A 105 1.93 7.80 0.12
C ILE A 105 2.50 6.99 1.28
N LEU A 106 3.82 7.09 1.44
CA LEU A 106 4.57 6.36 2.46
C LEU A 106 5.09 7.34 3.51
N ARG A 107 5.01 6.94 4.77
CA ARG A 107 5.64 7.64 5.90
C ARG A 107 6.02 6.66 7.01
N GLY A 108 7.30 6.59 7.34
CA GLY A 108 7.84 5.85 8.49
C GLY A 108 7.80 6.66 9.80
N ASP A 109 8.06 6.00 10.93
CA ASP A 109 8.15 6.61 12.26
C ASP A 109 9.54 7.18 12.63
N GLY A 110 10.54 6.96 11.76
CA GLY A 110 11.93 7.41 11.90
C GLY A 110 12.81 6.58 12.84
N LYS A 111 12.26 5.70 13.68
CA LYS A 111 13.05 4.89 14.63
C LYS A 111 13.33 3.49 14.10
N ALA A 112 12.27 2.85 13.59
CA ALA A 112 12.33 1.54 12.98
C ALA A 112 11.34 1.55 11.81
N PRO A 113 11.57 2.39 10.78
CA PRO A 113 10.53 2.76 9.84
C PRO A 113 10.04 1.59 8.98
N GLY A 114 10.83 0.52 8.84
CA GLY A 114 10.57 -0.55 7.88
C GLY A 114 11.13 -0.22 6.50
N VAL A 115 10.89 -1.09 5.53
CA VAL A 115 11.40 -0.92 4.16
C VAL A 115 10.32 -1.09 3.11
N PHE A 116 10.56 -0.57 1.91
CA PHE A 116 9.69 -0.72 0.76
C PHE A 116 10.48 -0.91 -0.54
N SER A 117 9.85 -1.55 -1.53
CA SER A 117 10.35 -1.64 -2.91
C SER A 117 9.20 -1.48 -3.91
N PHE A 118 9.50 -0.91 -5.08
CA PHE A 118 8.59 -0.87 -6.22
C PHE A 118 8.97 -1.88 -7.31
N GLU A 119 10.07 -2.60 -7.09
CA GLU A 119 10.71 -3.47 -8.07
C GLU A 119 10.35 -4.95 -7.85
N GLY A 120 9.43 -5.24 -6.91
CA GLY A 120 9.03 -6.61 -6.55
C GLY A 120 10.10 -7.39 -5.79
N GLU A 121 11.06 -6.68 -5.16
CA GLU A 121 12.12 -7.30 -4.37
C GLU A 121 11.57 -7.87 -3.07
N ASP A 122 12.05 -9.06 -2.72
CA ASP A 122 11.86 -9.64 -1.39
C ASP A 122 12.78 -8.94 -0.39
N CYS A 123 12.21 -8.03 0.41
CA CYS A 123 12.96 -7.28 1.41
C CYS A 123 13.25 -8.09 2.68
N SER A 124 12.86 -9.36 2.75
CA SER A 124 13.23 -10.24 3.86
C SER A 124 14.70 -10.69 3.80
N SER A 125 15.35 -10.71 2.62
CA SER A 125 16.79 -11.04 2.51
C SER A 125 17.48 -10.70 1.15
N PRO A 126 18.54 -9.85 1.12
CA PRO A 126 18.95 -8.93 2.17
C PRO A 126 18.07 -7.67 2.13
N ARG A 127 17.61 -7.25 3.30
CA ARG A 127 16.82 -6.01 3.52
C ARG A 127 17.44 -4.76 2.90
N ALA A 128 18.78 -4.75 2.73
CA ALA A 128 19.56 -3.68 2.12
C ALA A 128 19.25 -3.39 0.64
N LYS A 129 18.53 -4.27 -0.07
CA LYS A 129 18.07 -3.98 -1.44
C LYS A 129 16.91 -2.99 -1.48
N CYS A 130 16.17 -2.89 -0.38
CA CYS A 130 14.99 -2.06 -0.28
C CYS A 130 15.29 -0.70 0.34
N ARG A 131 14.39 0.26 0.12
CA ARG A 131 14.52 1.62 0.66
C ARG A 131 13.81 1.72 2.00
N GLU A 132 14.37 2.44 2.95
CA GLU A 132 13.67 2.74 4.20
C GLU A 132 12.43 3.58 3.97
N LEU A 133 11.36 3.32 4.74
CA LEU A 133 10.17 4.16 4.69
C LEU A 133 10.53 5.61 5.09
N PRO A 134 10.11 6.62 4.30
CA PRO A 134 10.56 7.99 4.47
C PRO A 134 9.96 8.64 5.72
N GLU A 135 10.74 9.43 6.46
CA GLU A 135 10.26 10.08 7.70
C GLU A 135 9.13 11.09 7.47
N LEU A 136 9.23 11.83 6.36
CA LEU A 136 8.20 12.74 5.87
C LEU A 136 7.33 12.04 4.83
N PRO A 137 6.03 12.38 4.73
CA PRO A 137 5.16 11.85 3.69
C PRO A 137 5.77 12.05 2.30
N ARG A 138 5.96 10.95 1.56
CA ARG A 138 6.38 10.96 0.16
C ARG A 138 5.35 10.26 -0.71
N THR A 139 5.02 10.88 -1.83
CA THR A 139 4.10 10.36 -2.82
C THR A 139 4.86 9.70 -3.96
N PHE A 140 4.46 8.50 -4.32
CA PHE A 140 5.04 7.73 -5.42
C PHE A 140 3.94 7.27 -6.38
N SER A 141 4.28 7.20 -7.66
CA SER A 141 3.43 6.55 -8.66
C SER A 141 3.54 5.04 -8.55
N LEU A 142 2.46 4.32 -8.85
CA LEU A 142 2.38 2.88 -9.04
C LEU A 142 1.94 2.62 -10.49
N GLY A 143 2.71 1.86 -11.26
CA GLY A 143 2.45 1.64 -12.70
C GLY A 143 3.62 2.04 -13.58
N THR A 144 3.34 2.71 -14.70
CA THR A 144 4.30 3.07 -15.76
C THR A 144 5.53 3.84 -15.27
N ASP A 145 5.44 4.49 -14.10
CA ASP A 145 6.55 5.21 -13.43
C ASP A 145 6.75 4.74 -11.97
N ALA A 146 6.53 3.44 -11.70
CA ALA A 146 6.55 2.89 -10.35
C ALA A 146 7.78 3.33 -9.54
N GLY A 147 7.55 3.90 -8.36
CA GLY A 147 8.61 4.31 -7.44
C GLY A 147 9.30 5.63 -7.77
N SER A 148 8.85 6.36 -8.81
CA SER A 148 9.21 7.75 -9.05
C SER A 148 8.37 8.68 -8.16
N PRO A 149 8.96 9.76 -7.60
CA PRO A 149 8.17 10.78 -6.92
C PRO A 149 7.14 11.35 -7.89
N SER A 150 5.87 11.38 -7.49
CA SER A 150 4.80 11.92 -8.34
C SER A 150 5.11 13.38 -8.66
N ARG A 151 5.22 13.71 -9.96
CA ARG A 151 5.38 15.09 -10.41
C ARG A 151 4.04 15.79 -10.21
N ILE A 152 3.88 16.48 -9.09
CA ILE A 152 2.79 17.45 -8.93
C ILE A 152 3.06 18.55 -9.96
N VAL A 153 2.33 18.53 -11.07
CA VAL A 153 2.28 19.67 -11.98
C VAL A 153 1.36 20.70 -11.30
N PRO A 154 1.83 21.94 -11.06
CA PRO A 154 1.04 22.98 -10.40
C PRO A 154 -0.20 23.38 -11.21
#